data_AF-A0A150HNC8-F1
#
_entry.id   AF-A0A150HNC8-F1
#
_cell.length_a   1.000
_cell.length_b   1.000
_cell.length_c   1.000
_cell.angle_alpha   90.00
_cell.angle_beta   90.00
_cell.angle_gamma   90.00
#
_symmetry.space_group_name_H-M   'P 1'
#
loop_
_entity.id
_entity.type
_entity.pdbx_description
1 polymer ?
#
loop_
_entity_poly.entity_id
_entity_poly.type
_entity_poly.pdbx_seq_one_letter_code
_entity_poly.pdbx_strand_id
1 'polypeptide(L)'
;MTDAEQLLWQRLRRKQILGLQFYRQKPILNFIVDFYCSAANLVIECDGGQHYTEVGLEADQNRDYALSELGLFTLRFSNHQILTEIDADPSQIIRQRFPLNFSNILFQKLRD
;
A
#
# COMPACT_ATOMS: atom_id res chain seq x y z
N MET A 1 -2.07 4.89 -15.13
CA MET A 1 -2.12 3.77 -14.17
C MET A 1 -2.12 2.48 -14.96
N THR A 2 -1.26 1.54 -14.58
CA THR A 2 -1.26 0.17 -15.14
C THR A 2 -2.58 -0.56 -14.85
N ASP A 3 -2.84 -1.68 -15.53
CA ASP A 3 -4.05 -2.49 -15.27
C ASP A 3 -4.10 -2.99 -13.82
N ALA A 4 -2.94 -3.37 -13.26
CA ALA A 4 -2.81 -3.75 -11.86
C ALA A 4 -3.16 -2.58 -10.92
N GLU A 5 -2.61 -1.39 -11.13
CA GLU A 5 -2.96 -0.21 -10.33
C GLU A 5 -4.45 0.14 -10.43
N GLN A 6 -5.04 0.04 -11.62
CA GLN A 6 -6.47 0.30 -11.82
C GLN A 6 -7.32 -0.68 -11.03
N LEU A 7 -7.00 -1.98 -11.11
CA LEU A 7 -7.69 -3.03 -10.37
C LEU A 7 -7.55 -2.84 -8.86
N LEU A 8 -6.34 -2.61 -8.38
CA LEU A 8 -6.08 -2.35 -6.97
C LEU A 8 -6.87 -1.13 -6.49
N TRP A 9 -6.90 -0.05 -7.28
CA TRP A 9 -7.70 1.13 -6.94
C TRP A 9 -9.20 0.82 -6.84
N GLN A 10 -9.74 -0.04 -7.71
CA GLN A 10 -11.14 -0.47 -7.59
C GLN A 10 -11.41 -1.19 -6.27
N ARG A 11 -10.44 -1.95 -5.73
CA ARG A 11 -10.56 -2.63 -4.44
C ARG A 11 -10.36 -1.70 -3.24
N LEU A 12 -9.48 -0.69 -3.36
CA LEU A 12 -9.16 0.24 -2.27
C LEU A 12 -10.15 1.40 -2.10
N ARG A 13 -10.71 1.89 -3.21
CA ARG A 13 -11.52 3.12 -3.19
C ARG A 13 -12.81 2.95 -2.38
N ARG A 14 -13.47 4.08 -2.08
CA ARG A 14 -14.78 4.11 -1.41
C ARG A 14 -14.80 3.38 -0.06
N LYS A 15 -13.65 3.32 0.61
CA LYS A 15 -13.53 2.75 1.97
C LYS A 15 -13.96 1.28 2.07
N GLN A 16 -13.81 0.51 0.98
CA GLN A 16 -14.25 -0.89 0.91
C GLN A 16 -13.49 -1.81 1.87
N ILE A 17 -12.24 -1.49 2.20
CA ILE A 17 -11.43 -2.28 3.14
C ILE A 17 -11.55 -1.66 4.54
N LEU A 18 -12.34 -2.30 5.41
CA LEU A 18 -12.52 -1.90 6.82
C LEU A 18 -12.84 -0.41 7.02
N GLY A 19 -13.55 0.21 6.08
CA GLY A 19 -13.85 1.64 6.16
C GLY A 19 -12.63 2.57 5.98
N LEU A 20 -11.46 2.05 5.59
CA LEU A 20 -10.21 2.83 5.50
C LEU A 20 -10.17 3.66 4.22
N GLN A 21 -9.82 4.94 4.35
CA GLN A 21 -9.64 5.82 3.21
C GLN A 21 -8.25 5.62 2.60
N PHE A 22 -8.22 5.31 1.32
CA PHE A 22 -7.01 5.31 0.50
C PHE A 22 -7.03 6.49 -0.46
N TYR A 23 -5.86 7.08 -0.67
CA TYR A 23 -5.56 8.06 -1.70
C TYR A 23 -4.67 7.40 -2.75
N ARG A 24 -4.77 7.80 -4.01
CA ARG A 24 -3.91 7.33 -5.10
C ARG A 24 -2.95 8.43 -5.53
N GLN A 25 -1.76 8.08 -6.01
CA GLN A 25 -0.74 8.99 -6.54
C GLN A 25 -0.48 10.18 -5.62
N LYS A 26 -0.25 9.88 -4.33
CA LYS A 26 -0.15 10.90 -3.28
C LYS A 26 1.28 11.44 -3.23
N PRO A 27 1.50 12.76 -3.35
CA PRO A 27 2.79 13.35 -3.06
C PRO A 27 3.10 13.25 -1.55
N ILE A 28 4.26 12.71 -1.21
CA ILE A 28 4.81 12.61 0.15
C ILE A 28 6.31 12.92 0.05
N LEU A 29 6.77 13.97 0.75
CA LEU A 29 8.12 14.52 0.58
C LEU A 29 8.38 14.84 -0.90
N ASN A 30 9.48 14.31 -1.46
CA ASN A 30 9.87 14.47 -2.85
C ASN A 30 9.42 13.30 -3.73
N PHE A 31 8.52 12.44 -3.24
CA PHE A 31 8.07 11.23 -3.92
C PHE A 31 6.57 11.29 -4.21
N ILE A 32 6.14 10.54 -5.22
CA ILE A 32 4.73 10.23 -5.46
C ILE A 32 4.56 8.74 -5.20
N VAL A 33 3.74 8.41 -4.21
CA VAL A 33 3.41 7.01 -3.87
C VAL A 33 2.12 6.58 -4.56
N ASP A 34 2.04 5.31 -5.00
CA ASP A 34 0.88 4.83 -5.75
C ASP A 34 -0.40 4.87 -4.92
N PHE A 35 -0.36 4.39 -3.67
CA PHE A 35 -1.47 4.50 -2.74
C PHE A 35 -1.02 4.81 -1.31
N TYR A 36 -1.88 5.54 -0.58
CA TYR A 36 -1.62 5.96 0.78
C TYR A 36 -2.87 5.89 1.67
N CYS A 37 -2.73 5.36 2.88
CA CYS A 37 -3.74 5.36 3.93
C CYS A 37 -3.15 5.91 5.24
N SER A 38 -3.61 7.09 5.63
CA SER A 38 -3.16 7.75 6.87
C SER A 38 -3.54 6.97 8.13
N ALA A 39 -4.78 6.47 8.22
CA ALA A 39 -5.26 5.74 9.38
C ALA A 39 -4.48 4.44 9.67
N ALA A 40 -3.82 3.88 8.65
CA ALA A 40 -2.98 2.69 8.80
C ALA A 40 -1.47 3.00 8.78
N ASN A 41 -1.08 4.27 8.63
CA ASN A 41 0.29 4.69 8.31
C ASN A 41 0.89 3.80 7.21
N LEU A 42 0.15 3.61 6.11
CA LEU A 42 0.46 2.62 5.09
C LEU A 42 0.61 3.27 3.72
N VAL A 43 1.71 2.95 3.05
CA VAL A 43 1.96 3.17 1.63
C VAL A 43 1.86 1.82 0.92
N ILE A 44 1.25 1.80 -0.27
CA ILE A 44 1.25 0.63 -1.15
C ILE A 44 1.82 1.06 -2.50
N GLU A 45 2.83 0.34 -2.97
CA GLU A 45 3.49 0.53 -4.26
C GLU A 45 3.21 -0.69 -5.15
N CYS A 46 2.90 -0.44 -6.42
CA CYS A 46 2.79 -1.48 -7.44
C CYS A 46 4.18 -1.70 -8.05
N ASP A 47 4.73 -2.90 -7.93
CA ASP A 47 6.01 -3.23 -8.53
C ASP A 47 5.83 -3.63 -10.00
N GLY A 48 6.18 -2.69 -10.88
CA GLY A 48 6.28 -2.90 -12.32
C GLY A 48 7.62 -3.50 -12.78
N GLY A 49 8.54 -3.81 -11.87
CA GLY A 49 9.80 -4.49 -12.18
C GLY A 49 10.86 -3.60 -12.84
N GLN A 50 11.09 -2.38 -12.33
CA GLN A 50 11.96 -1.39 -13.00
C GLN A 50 12.99 -0.72 -12.07
N HIS A 51 13.75 -1.43 -11.23
CA HIS A 51 14.90 -0.83 -10.53
C HIS A 51 16.08 -1.81 -10.32
N TYR A 52 16.52 -2.50 -11.38
CA TYR A 52 17.67 -3.42 -11.29
C TYR A 52 19.03 -2.78 -11.57
N THR A 53 19.10 -1.45 -11.68
CA THR A 53 20.39 -0.73 -11.72
C THR A 53 20.81 -0.38 -10.30
N GLU A 54 22.12 -0.37 -10.01
CA GLU A 54 22.64 -0.02 -8.67
C GLU A 54 22.14 1.35 -8.19
N VAL A 55 22.09 2.33 -9.10
CA VAL A 55 21.54 3.68 -8.84
C VAL A 55 20.04 3.64 -8.50
N GLY A 56 19.27 2.77 -9.16
CA GLY A 56 17.85 2.59 -8.89
C GLY A 56 17.61 1.99 -7.50
N LEU A 57 18.39 0.98 -7.13
CA LEU A 57 18.32 0.34 -5.82
C LEU A 57 18.65 1.32 -4.68
N GLU A 58 19.69 2.14 -4.83
CA GLU A 58 20.06 3.14 -3.83
C GLU A 58 18.96 4.21 -3.69
N ALA A 59 18.37 4.66 -4.80
CA ALA A 59 17.25 5.60 -4.77
C ALA A 59 16.02 5.02 -4.07
N ASP A 60 15.69 3.75 -4.32
CA ASP A 60 14.58 3.06 -3.67
C ASP A 60 14.83 2.88 -2.16
N GLN A 61 16.05 2.52 -1.76
CA GLN A 61 16.42 2.42 -0.35
C GLN A 61 16.29 3.76 0.37
N ASN A 62 16.78 4.85 -0.24
CA ASN A 62 16.67 6.19 0.32
C ASN A 62 15.20 6.64 0.43
N ARG A 63 14.38 6.30 -0.56
CA ARG A 63 12.92 6.54 -0.53
C ARG A 63 12.27 5.80 0.62
N ASP A 64 12.50 4.49 0.73
CA ASP A 64 11.88 3.65 1.76
C ASP A 64 12.31 4.11 3.16
N TYR A 65 13.59 4.45 3.34
CA TYR A 65 14.09 5.03 4.58
C TYR A 65 13.39 6.35 4.92
N ALA A 66 13.31 7.29 3.97
CA ALA A 66 12.66 8.58 4.18
C ALA A 66 11.16 8.44 4.54
N LEU A 67 10.46 7.48 3.93
CA LEU A 67 9.07 7.19 4.29
C LEU A 67 8.97 6.54 5.67
N SER A 68 9.90 5.66 6.04
CA SER A 68 9.93 5.04 7.37
C SER A 68 10.17 6.04 8.50
N GLU A 69 10.96 7.09 8.26
CA GLU A 69 11.19 8.17 9.24
C GLU A 69 9.92 8.98 9.52
N LEU A 70 8.94 8.95 8.62
CA LEU A 70 7.60 9.50 8.83
C LEU A 70 6.65 8.52 9.56
N GLY A 71 7.16 7.37 9.99
CA GLY A 71 6.37 6.29 10.59
C GLY A 71 5.49 5.53 9.60
N LEU A 72 5.74 5.67 8.30
CA LEU A 72 5.00 4.99 7.25
C LEU A 72 5.56 3.59 7.01
N PHE A 73 4.65 2.63 6.84
CA PHE A 73 4.97 1.27 6.42
C PHE A 73 4.70 1.14 4.93
N THR A 74 5.66 0.62 4.16
CA THR A 74 5.53 0.42 2.71
C THR A 74 5.29 -1.05 2.40
N LEU A 75 4.18 -1.37 1.73
CA LEU A 75 3.94 -2.67 1.12
C LEU A 75 4.11 -2.57 -0.39
N ARG A 76 4.83 -3.51 -0.98
CA ARG A 76 5.07 -3.56 -2.42
C ARG A 76 4.49 -4.86 -3.00
N PHE A 77 3.65 -4.74 -4.02
CA PHE A 77 3.02 -5.89 -4.67
C PHE A 77 3.36 -5.93 -6.15
N SER A 78 3.80 -7.09 -6.64
CA SER A 78 3.94 -7.30 -8.08
C SER A 78 2.58 -7.24 -8.79
N ASN A 79 2.60 -6.90 -10.08
CA ASN A 79 1.40 -6.96 -10.92
C ASN A 79 0.69 -8.33 -10.83
N HIS A 80 1.45 -9.43 -10.78
CA HIS A 80 0.89 -10.77 -10.62
C HIS A 80 0.11 -10.91 -9.31
N GLN A 81 0.71 -10.54 -8.17
CA GLN A 81 0.03 -10.60 -6.86
C GLN A 81 -1.22 -9.73 -6.84
N ILE A 82 -1.19 -8.56 -7.48
CA ILE A 82 -2.35 -7.67 -7.56
C ILE A 82 -3.48 -8.33 -8.34
N LEU A 83 -3.18 -8.84 -9.53
CA LEU A 83 -4.16 -9.41 -10.46
C LEU A 83 -4.73 -10.77 -10.02
N THR A 84 -4.08 -11.44 -9.06
CA THR A 84 -4.48 -12.79 -8.60
C THR A 84 -4.89 -12.79 -7.13
N GLU A 85 -3.93 -12.56 -6.23
CA GLU A 85 -4.12 -12.73 -4.79
C GLU A 85 -4.90 -11.58 -4.16
N ILE A 86 -4.50 -10.33 -4.45
CA ILE A 86 -5.15 -9.13 -3.87
C ILE A 86 -6.53 -8.90 -4.50
N ASP A 87 -6.69 -9.23 -5.78
CA ASP A 87 -8.01 -9.22 -6.40
C ASP A 87 -8.94 -10.28 -5.78
N ALA A 88 -8.43 -11.47 -5.45
CA ALA A 88 -9.23 -12.48 -4.77
C ALA A 88 -9.59 -12.07 -3.32
N ASP A 89 -8.63 -11.51 -2.57
CA ASP A 89 -8.82 -11.08 -1.18
C ASP A 89 -8.05 -9.79 -0.84
N PRO A 90 -8.69 -8.61 -0.97
CA PRO A 90 -8.07 -7.34 -0.60
C PRO A 90 -7.74 -7.22 0.90
N SER A 91 -8.33 -8.05 1.76
CA SER A 91 -8.07 -8.02 3.21
C SER A 91 -6.63 -8.40 3.55
N GLN A 92 -5.93 -9.11 2.64
CA GLN A 92 -4.52 -9.45 2.78
C GLN A 92 -3.63 -8.23 3.02
N ILE A 93 -3.95 -7.08 2.42
CA ILE A 93 -3.22 -5.82 2.63
C ILE A 93 -3.17 -5.47 4.12
N ILE A 94 -4.31 -5.56 4.80
CA ILE A 94 -4.41 -5.22 6.22
C ILE A 94 -3.79 -6.33 7.08
N ARG A 95 -3.90 -7.60 6.68
CA ARG A 95 -3.21 -8.71 7.38
C ARG A 95 -1.70 -8.53 7.36
N GLN A 96 -1.12 -8.18 6.22
CA GLN A 96 0.32 -7.94 6.09
C GLN A 96 0.76 -6.70 6.88
N ARG A 97 -0.07 -5.64 6.91
CA ARG A 97 0.24 -4.45 7.70
C ARG A 97 0.15 -4.69 9.21
N PHE A 98 -0.74 -5.57 9.65
CA PHE A 98 -1.03 -5.81 11.08
C PHE A 98 -1.20 -7.30 11.41
N PRO A 99 -0.13 -8.11 11.29
CA PRO A 99 -0.22 -9.56 11.40
C PRO A 99 -0.71 -10.06 12.77
N LEU A 100 -0.33 -9.38 13.85
CA LEU A 100 -0.72 -9.75 15.22
C LEU A 100 -1.98 -9.04 15.74
N ASN A 101 -2.51 -8.06 15.00
CA ASN A 101 -3.59 -7.17 15.47
C ASN A 101 -4.77 -7.08 14.48
N PHE A 102 -4.83 -7.96 13.49
CA PHE A 102 -5.86 -7.91 12.46
C PHE A 102 -7.29 -7.94 13.05
N SER A 103 -7.53 -8.78 14.06
CA SER A 103 -8.80 -8.83 14.79
C SER A 103 -9.07 -7.52 15.54
N ASN A 104 -8.09 -6.98 16.27
CA ASN A 104 -8.23 -5.74 17.03
C ASN A 104 -8.60 -4.53 16.17
N ILE A 105 -8.07 -4.46 14.94
CA ILE A 105 -8.38 -3.39 13.99
C ILE A 105 -9.82 -3.49 13.47
N LEU A 106 -10.29 -4.71 13.21
CA LEU A 106 -11.70 -4.96 12.90
C LEU A 106 -12.59 -4.46 14.06
N PHE A 107 -12.19 -4.72 15.31
CA PHE A 107 -12.93 -4.30 16.50
C PHE A 107 -12.86 -2.78 16.80
N GLN A 108 -11.82 -2.08 16.38
CA GLN A 108 -11.75 -0.62 16.52
C GLN A 108 -12.72 0.07 15.53
N LYS A 109 -12.83 -0.47 14.31
CA LYS A 109 -13.67 0.08 13.22
C LYS A 109 -15.15 -0.24 13.33
N LEU A 110 -15.54 -1.29 14.05
CA LEU A 110 -16.95 -1.59 14.35
C LEU A 110 -17.52 -0.71 15.49
N ARG A 111 -16.69 0.13 16.12
CA ARG A 111 -17.08 0.99 17.24
C ARG A 111 -17.26 2.47 16.87
N ASP A 112 -17.01 2.84 15.61
CA ASP A 112 -17.28 4.16 15.03
C ASP A 112 -18.37 4.05 13.96
#